data_AF-M1BAW8-F1
#
_entry.id   AF-M1BAW8-F1
#
_cell.length_a   1.000
_cell.length_b   1.000
_cell.length_c   1.000
_cell.angle_alpha   90.00
_cell.angle_beta   90.00
_cell.angle_gamma   90.00
#
_symmetry.space_group_name_H-M   'P 1'
#
loop_
_entity.id
_entity.type
_entity.pdbx_description
1 polymer ?
#
loop_
_entity_poly.entity_id
_entity_poly.type
_entity_poly.pdbx_seq_one_letter_code
_entity_poly.pdbx_strand_id
1 'polypeptide(L)'
;MKLDFFAHERYLVALFSDDDESARKTFHECEDLASGLAKTFGNAARNKHRSDLLNIVTGGIQYAFTEAPKHLSFLDGAVLYFISKLPSPDIMNILKDVEKRTENVNTDEDPSGWRPYHIFVDTVHEKYAKGEVLQDDKEGTVGRHRGRLTKKQNIQGKKLFDEHNSSEDEESISGSDQEADEEKQDDEEVPLIHSFKSSAKLRSLKISRES
;
A
#
# COMPACT_ATOMS: atom_id res chain seq x y z
N MET A 1 -8.56 -10.49 -20.00
CA MET A 1 -7.46 -10.75 -19.05
C MET A 1 -7.88 -11.97 -18.25
N LYS A 2 -7.08 -13.04 -18.24
CA LYS A 2 -7.35 -14.24 -17.44
C LYS A 2 -6.45 -14.14 -16.20
N LEU A 3 -7.00 -14.34 -15.01
CA LEU A 3 -6.19 -14.61 -13.84
C LEU A 3 -5.34 -15.85 -14.13
N ASP A 4 -4.08 -15.85 -13.71
CA ASP A 4 -3.17 -16.98 -13.89
C ASP A 4 -3.51 -18.12 -12.93
N PHE A 5 -4.64 -18.78 -13.18
CA PHE A 5 -5.08 -19.99 -12.47
C PHE A 5 -3.99 -21.08 -12.49
N PHE A 6 -3.16 -21.10 -13.53
CA PHE A 6 -2.06 -22.04 -13.69
C PHE A 6 -0.96 -21.87 -12.63
N ALA A 7 -0.70 -20.63 -12.16
CA ALA A 7 0.24 -20.41 -11.07
C ALA A 7 -0.29 -21.00 -9.76
N HIS A 8 -1.59 -20.84 -9.50
CA HIS A 8 -2.24 -21.44 -8.35
C HIS A 8 -2.30 -22.98 -8.44
N GLU A 9 -2.54 -23.55 -9.62
CA GLU A 9 -2.47 -25.01 -9.81
C GLU A 9 -1.07 -25.56 -9.51
N ARG A 10 -0.01 -24.86 -9.91
CA ARG A 10 1.37 -25.24 -9.56
C ARG A 10 1.62 -25.16 -8.05
N TYR A 11 1.05 -24.16 -7.39
CA TYR A 11 1.07 -24.08 -5.92
C TYR A 11 0.41 -25.29 -5.28
N LEU A 12 -0.78 -25.67 -5.72
CA LEU A 12 -1.48 -26.83 -5.18
C LEU A 12 -0.67 -28.12 -5.39
N VAL A 13 -0.09 -28.31 -6.58
CA VAL A 13 0.77 -29.47 -6.87
C VAL A 13 2.00 -29.49 -5.95
N ALA A 14 2.64 -28.35 -5.72
CA ALA A 14 3.77 -28.25 -4.80
C ALA A 14 3.37 -28.52 -3.34
N LEU A 15 2.20 -28.04 -2.93
CA LEU A 15 1.63 -28.25 -1.59
C LEU A 15 1.40 -29.74 -1.29
N PHE A 16 0.93 -30.50 -2.28
CA PHE A 16 0.74 -31.96 -2.13
C PHE A 16 2.05 -32.76 -2.27
N SER A 17 3.16 -32.12 -2.66
CA SER A 17 4.44 -32.78 -2.90
C SER A 17 5.40 -32.72 -1.69
N ASP A 18 4.92 -32.30 -0.51
CA ASP A 18 5.67 -32.17 0.75
C ASP A 18 6.88 -31.19 0.67
N ASP A 19 6.91 -30.34 -0.37
CA ASP A 19 7.89 -29.29 -0.58
C ASP A 19 7.26 -27.93 -0.27
N ASP A 20 7.11 -27.67 1.04
CA ASP A 20 6.52 -26.45 1.60
C ASP A 20 7.22 -25.17 1.11
N GLU A 21 8.53 -25.22 0.82
CA GLU A 21 9.28 -24.08 0.32
C GLU A 21 8.88 -23.74 -1.12
N SER A 22 8.78 -24.75 -1.99
CA SER A 22 8.27 -24.58 -3.35
C SER A 22 6.81 -24.13 -3.37
N ALA A 23 5.98 -24.64 -2.47
CA ALA A 23 4.58 -24.22 -2.34
C ALA A 23 4.49 -22.74 -1.96
N ARG A 24 5.21 -22.29 -0.93
CA ARG A 24 5.22 -20.87 -0.54
C ARG A 24 5.72 -19.96 -1.65
N LYS A 25 6.78 -20.38 -2.35
CA LYS A 25 7.36 -19.61 -3.46
C LYS A 25 6.34 -19.42 -4.59
N THR A 26 5.70 -20.50 -5.04
CA THR A 26 4.72 -20.46 -6.13
C THR A 26 3.46 -19.70 -5.74
N PHE A 27 3.05 -19.78 -4.48
CA PHE A 27 1.95 -18.95 -3.96
C PHE A 27 2.31 -17.45 -4.01
N HIS A 28 3.51 -17.08 -3.55
CA HIS A 28 3.98 -15.70 -3.60
C HIS A 28 4.11 -15.18 -5.04
N GLU A 29 4.55 -16.03 -5.99
CA GLU A 29 4.56 -15.68 -7.41
C GLU A 29 3.14 -15.37 -7.93
N CYS A 30 2.13 -16.13 -7.49
CA CYS A 30 0.73 -15.85 -7.83
C CYS A 30 0.25 -14.50 -7.27
N GLU A 31 0.62 -14.19 -6.02
CA GLU A 31 0.30 -12.91 -5.37
C GLU A 31 0.96 -11.72 -6.09
N ASP A 32 2.26 -11.82 -6.41
CA ASP A 32 2.99 -10.76 -7.10
C ASP A 32 2.42 -10.49 -8.48
N LEU A 33 2.06 -11.56 -9.22
CA LEU A 33 1.41 -11.43 -10.51
C LEU A 33 0.03 -10.77 -10.37
N ALA A 34 -0.81 -11.24 -9.44
CA ALA A 34 -2.13 -10.66 -9.22
C ALA A 34 -2.06 -9.17 -8.81
N SER A 35 -1.15 -8.83 -7.90
CA SER A 35 -0.85 -7.47 -7.47
C SER A 35 -0.39 -6.59 -8.64
N GLY A 36 0.60 -7.05 -9.40
CA GLY A 36 1.14 -6.33 -10.56
C GLY A 36 0.06 -6.09 -11.63
N LEU A 37 -0.77 -7.10 -11.91
CA LEU A 37 -1.89 -6.97 -12.84
C LEU A 37 -2.98 -6.03 -12.29
N ALA A 38 -3.32 -6.10 -11.01
CA ALA A 38 -4.29 -5.19 -10.39
C ALA A 38 -3.83 -3.73 -10.44
N LYS A 39 -2.52 -3.46 -10.33
CA LYS A 39 -1.94 -2.11 -10.50
C LYS A 39 -2.16 -1.53 -11.90
N THR A 40 -2.31 -2.37 -12.94
CA THR A 40 -2.65 -1.88 -14.30
C THR A 40 -4.04 -1.24 -14.37
N PHE A 41 -4.94 -1.63 -13.47
CA PHE A 41 -6.25 -1.01 -13.28
C PHE A 41 -6.13 0.20 -12.36
N GLY A 42 -5.48 1.26 -12.86
CA GLY A 42 -5.27 2.49 -12.12
C GLY A 42 -6.57 3.16 -11.65
N ASN A 43 -6.49 3.91 -10.55
CA ASN A 43 -7.66 4.49 -9.87
C ASN A 43 -8.53 5.38 -10.78
N ALA A 44 -7.91 6.10 -11.70
CA ALA A 44 -8.60 6.98 -12.65
C ALA A 44 -9.40 6.22 -13.73
N ALA A 45 -9.09 4.94 -13.97
CA ALA A 45 -9.71 4.12 -15.01
C ALA A 45 -10.62 3.00 -14.45
N ARG A 46 -10.84 2.95 -13.13
CA ARG A 46 -11.68 1.92 -12.47
C ARG A 46 -13.05 1.75 -13.13
N ASN A 47 -13.70 2.86 -13.48
CA ASN A 47 -15.02 2.82 -14.10
C ASN A 47 -14.99 2.34 -15.56
N LYS A 48 -13.89 2.59 -16.29
CA LYS A 48 -13.74 2.17 -17.70
C LYS A 48 -13.54 0.67 -17.82
N HIS A 49 -12.85 0.07 -16.86
CA HIS A 49 -12.54 -1.36 -16.83
C HIS A 49 -13.41 -2.14 -15.83
N ARG A 50 -14.49 -1.54 -15.35
CA ARG A 50 -15.37 -2.13 -14.32
C ARG A 50 -15.87 -3.51 -14.73
N SER A 51 -16.33 -3.68 -15.97
CA SER A 51 -16.81 -4.98 -16.47
C SER A 51 -15.69 -6.02 -16.52
N ASP A 52 -14.48 -5.62 -16.90
CA ASP A 52 -13.33 -6.53 -16.96
C ASP A 52 -12.93 -6.96 -15.55
N LEU A 53 -12.86 -6.03 -14.60
CA LEU A 53 -12.59 -6.31 -13.18
C LEU A 53 -13.66 -7.23 -12.58
N LEU A 54 -14.94 -6.98 -12.85
CA LEU A 54 -16.02 -7.85 -12.41
C LEU A 54 -15.89 -9.26 -12.99
N ASN A 55 -15.61 -9.39 -14.28
CA ASN A 55 -15.41 -10.70 -14.91
C ASN A 55 -14.20 -11.46 -14.32
N ILE A 56 -13.11 -10.74 -14.05
CA ILE A 56 -11.92 -11.28 -13.39
C ILE A 56 -12.27 -11.79 -12.00
N VAL A 57 -12.91 -10.96 -11.17
CA VAL A 57 -13.28 -11.30 -9.79
C VAL A 57 -14.28 -12.46 -9.77
N THR A 58 -15.34 -12.40 -10.57
CA THR A 58 -16.35 -13.47 -10.65
C THR A 58 -15.74 -14.78 -11.16
N GLY A 59 -14.86 -14.74 -12.16
CA GLY A 59 -14.13 -15.92 -12.63
C GLY A 59 -13.20 -16.51 -11.57
N GLY A 60 -12.52 -15.65 -10.80
CA GLY A 60 -11.67 -16.08 -9.70
C GLY A 60 -12.44 -16.72 -8.54
N ILE A 61 -13.58 -16.14 -8.18
CA ILE A 61 -14.49 -16.72 -7.19
C ILE A 61 -15.00 -18.07 -7.68
N GLN A 62 -15.46 -18.16 -8.93
CA GLN A 62 -15.90 -19.44 -9.50
C GLN A 62 -14.80 -20.51 -9.39
N TYR A 63 -13.57 -20.17 -9.76
CA TYR A 63 -12.43 -21.09 -9.65
C TYR A 63 -12.15 -21.52 -8.20
N ALA A 64 -12.19 -20.58 -7.24
CA ALA A 64 -11.98 -20.88 -5.82
C ALA A 64 -13.04 -21.85 -5.26
N PHE A 65 -14.27 -21.76 -5.75
CA PHE A 65 -15.38 -22.61 -5.31
C PHE A 65 -15.52 -23.92 -6.11
N THR A 66 -14.79 -24.11 -7.21
CA THR A 66 -14.85 -25.37 -8.00
C THR A 66 -14.41 -26.59 -7.19
N GLU A 67 -13.35 -26.44 -6.38
CA GLU A 67 -12.82 -27.49 -5.51
C GLU A 67 -12.71 -27.00 -4.05
N ALA A 68 -13.74 -26.31 -3.54
CA ALA A 68 -13.75 -25.89 -2.15
C ALA A 68 -13.64 -27.11 -1.21
N PRO A 69 -12.82 -27.04 -0.13
CA PRO A 69 -12.07 -25.88 0.34
C PRO A 69 -10.65 -25.71 -0.24
N LYS A 70 -10.16 -26.64 -1.09
CA LYS A 70 -8.76 -26.69 -1.56
C LYS A 70 -8.30 -25.41 -2.28
N HIS A 71 -9.18 -24.78 -3.06
CA HIS A 71 -8.83 -23.60 -3.86
C HIS A 71 -9.16 -22.28 -3.17
N LEU A 72 -9.63 -22.28 -1.91
CA LEU A 72 -10.06 -21.06 -1.23
C LEU A 72 -8.91 -20.08 -0.96
N SER A 73 -7.66 -20.57 -0.88
CA SER A 73 -6.45 -19.73 -0.80
C SER A 73 -6.34 -18.73 -1.96
N PHE A 74 -6.95 -19.03 -3.11
CA PHE A 74 -6.98 -18.14 -4.26
C PHE A 74 -7.78 -16.85 -4.03
N LEU A 75 -8.73 -16.86 -3.09
CA LEU A 75 -9.51 -15.67 -2.75
C LEU A 75 -8.60 -14.56 -2.19
N ASP A 76 -7.69 -14.94 -1.30
CA ASP A 76 -6.73 -14.02 -0.70
C ASP A 76 -5.58 -13.72 -1.67
N GLY A 77 -4.96 -14.77 -2.22
CA GLY A 77 -3.74 -14.64 -3.02
C GLY A 77 -3.92 -13.99 -4.40
N ALA A 78 -5.16 -13.85 -4.89
CA ALA A 78 -5.39 -13.25 -6.20
C ALA A 78 -6.63 -12.34 -6.24
N VAL A 79 -7.79 -12.83 -5.81
CA VAL A 79 -9.06 -12.13 -5.99
C VAL A 79 -9.11 -10.82 -5.20
N LEU A 80 -8.56 -10.81 -3.98
CA LEU A 80 -8.55 -9.65 -3.09
C LEU A 80 -7.90 -8.41 -3.72
N TYR A 81 -6.81 -8.59 -4.49
CA TYR A 81 -6.12 -7.49 -5.19
C TYR A 81 -7.02 -6.79 -6.21
N PHE A 82 -7.87 -7.53 -6.92
CA PHE A 82 -8.80 -6.97 -7.90
C PHE A 82 -10.03 -6.34 -7.25
N ILE A 83 -10.51 -6.90 -6.14
CA ILE A 83 -11.60 -6.31 -5.35
C ILE A 83 -11.23 -4.90 -4.87
N SER A 84 -9.95 -4.66 -4.52
CA SER A 84 -9.44 -3.33 -4.15
C SER A 84 -9.68 -2.24 -5.20
N LYS A 85 -9.87 -2.62 -6.46
CA LYS A 85 -10.04 -1.69 -7.59
C LYS A 85 -11.50 -1.50 -7.97
N LEU A 86 -12.43 -2.26 -7.38
CA LEU A 86 -13.86 -2.14 -7.66
C LEU A 86 -14.54 -1.00 -6.87
N PRO A 87 -15.64 -0.44 -7.38
CA PRO A 87 -16.51 0.44 -6.61
C PRO A 87 -17.18 -0.31 -5.44
N SER A 88 -17.36 0.35 -4.29
CA SER A 88 -17.99 -0.26 -3.10
C SER A 88 -19.33 -0.97 -3.35
N PRO A 89 -20.26 -0.45 -4.18
CA PRO A 89 -21.51 -1.16 -4.48
C PRO A 89 -21.30 -2.54 -5.11
N ASP A 90 -20.30 -2.68 -5.97
CA ASP A 90 -19.98 -3.95 -6.61
C ASP A 90 -19.37 -4.94 -5.65
N ILE A 91 -18.50 -4.46 -4.76
CA ILE A 91 -17.86 -5.28 -3.74
C ILE A 91 -18.91 -5.86 -2.80
N MET A 92 -19.89 -5.06 -2.37
CA MET A 92 -20.98 -5.56 -1.52
C MET A 92 -21.85 -6.60 -2.24
N ASN A 93 -22.05 -6.47 -3.55
CA ASN A 93 -22.77 -7.48 -4.33
C ASN A 93 -21.97 -8.78 -4.44
N ILE A 94 -20.66 -8.70 -4.66
CA ILE A 94 -19.75 -9.85 -4.69
C ILE A 94 -19.75 -10.56 -3.34
N LEU A 95 -19.67 -9.81 -2.24
CA LEU A 95 -19.67 -10.38 -0.89
C LEU A 95 -20.94 -11.17 -0.61
N LYS A 96 -22.11 -10.62 -0.96
CA LYS A 96 -23.39 -11.33 -0.86
C LYS A 96 -23.43 -12.60 -1.71
N ASP A 97 -22.86 -12.57 -2.93
CA ASP A 97 -22.79 -13.75 -3.79
C ASP A 97 -21.91 -14.84 -3.18
N VAL A 98 -20.77 -14.44 -2.60
CA VAL A 98 -19.83 -15.33 -1.91
C VAL A 98 -20.47 -15.96 -0.67
N GLU A 99 -21.11 -15.16 0.20
CA GLU A 99 -21.81 -15.65 1.40
C GLU A 99 -22.95 -16.62 1.03
N LYS A 100 -23.73 -16.31 -0.02
CA LYS A 100 -24.82 -17.16 -0.50
C LYS A 100 -24.33 -18.52 -1.00
N ARG A 101 -23.13 -18.60 -1.61
CA ARG A 101 -22.54 -19.88 -2.04
C ARG A 101 -22.16 -20.77 -0.87
N THR A 102 -21.90 -20.19 0.29
CA THR A 102 -21.49 -20.92 1.50
C THR A 102 -22.61 -21.19 2.49
N GLU A 103 -23.78 -20.55 2.32
CA GLU A 103 -24.93 -20.69 3.24
C GLU A 103 -25.39 -22.14 3.43
N ASN A 104 -25.28 -22.97 2.38
CA ASN A 104 -25.67 -24.38 2.40
C ASN A 104 -24.49 -25.34 2.59
N VAL A 105 -23.29 -24.84 2.88
CA VAL A 105 -22.08 -25.65 3.01
C VAL A 105 -21.67 -25.73 4.47
N ASN A 106 -21.36 -26.94 4.94
CA ASN A 106 -20.89 -27.13 6.31
C ASN A 106 -19.40 -26.77 6.43
N THR A 107 -19.11 -25.52 6.77
CA THR A 107 -17.73 -25.03 6.94
C THR A 107 -17.03 -25.60 8.19
N ASP A 108 -17.78 -26.21 9.11
CA ASP A 108 -17.25 -26.77 10.37
C ASP A 108 -16.59 -28.14 10.19
N GLU A 109 -16.77 -28.80 9.04
CA GLU A 109 -16.17 -30.10 8.74
C GLU A 109 -14.65 -30.02 8.55
N ASP A 110 -14.16 -28.94 7.92
CA ASP A 110 -12.73 -28.64 7.75
C ASP A 110 -12.43 -27.17 8.11
N PRO A 111 -12.33 -26.83 9.39
CA PRO A 111 -12.12 -25.45 9.81
C PRO A 111 -10.80 -24.87 9.30
N SER A 112 -9.80 -25.71 8.98
CA SER A 112 -8.53 -25.28 8.37
C SER A 112 -8.68 -24.88 6.91
N GLY A 113 -9.32 -25.71 6.10
CA GLY A 113 -9.53 -25.45 4.67
C GLY A 113 -10.40 -24.23 4.41
N TRP A 114 -11.36 -23.94 5.31
CA TRP A 114 -12.23 -22.78 5.21
C TRP A 114 -11.64 -21.47 5.75
N ARG A 115 -10.46 -21.49 6.40
CA ARG A 115 -9.81 -20.26 6.90
C ARG A 115 -9.65 -19.17 5.83
N PRO A 116 -9.17 -19.45 4.60
CA PRO A 116 -8.99 -18.41 3.59
C PRO A 116 -10.30 -17.71 3.23
N TYR A 117 -11.43 -18.43 3.24
CA TYR A 117 -12.74 -17.85 3.01
C TYR A 117 -13.12 -16.86 4.13
N HIS A 118 -12.98 -17.25 5.39
CA HIS A 118 -13.32 -16.37 6.51
C HIS A 118 -12.44 -15.12 6.55
N ILE A 119 -11.12 -15.28 6.34
CA ILE A 119 -10.18 -14.16 6.26
C ILE A 119 -10.59 -13.20 5.13
N PHE A 120 -10.96 -13.73 3.97
CA PHE A 120 -11.40 -12.93 2.84
C PHE A 120 -12.67 -12.13 3.16
N VAL A 121 -13.71 -12.78 3.70
CA VAL A 121 -14.98 -12.15 4.08
C VAL A 121 -14.75 -11.05 5.12
N ASP A 122 -13.96 -11.35 6.17
CA ASP A 122 -13.61 -10.39 7.21
C ASP A 122 -12.85 -9.19 6.65
N THR A 123 -11.86 -9.44 5.76
CA THR A 123 -11.06 -8.37 5.15
C THR A 123 -11.91 -7.45 4.28
N VAL A 124 -12.85 -8.00 3.52
CA VAL A 124 -13.77 -7.22 2.69
C VAL A 124 -14.74 -6.43 3.57
N HIS A 125 -15.36 -7.05 4.57
CA HIS A 125 -16.23 -6.34 5.52
C HIS A 125 -15.48 -5.22 6.24
N GLU A 126 -14.28 -5.49 6.77
CA GLU A 126 -13.50 -4.49 7.49
C GLU A 126 -13.16 -3.28 6.61
N LYS A 127 -12.65 -3.52 5.40
CA LYS A 127 -12.19 -2.44 4.51
C LYS A 127 -13.34 -1.59 3.97
N TYR A 128 -14.49 -2.20 3.68
CA TYR A 128 -15.58 -1.51 2.98
C TYR A 128 -16.74 -1.08 3.87
N ALA A 129 -16.90 -1.63 5.07
CA ALA A 129 -17.83 -1.10 6.07
C ALA A 129 -17.36 0.25 6.65
N LYS A 130 -16.04 0.48 6.72
CA LYS A 130 -15.44 1.71 7.25
C LYS A 130 -15.36 2.86 6.22
N GLY A 131 -15.73 2.62 4.96
CA GLY A 131 -15.60 3.61 3.88
C GLY A 131 -14.15 4.02 3.60
N GLU A 132 -13.18 3.21 4.03
CA GLU A 132 -11.76 3.51 3.88
C GLU A 132 -11.38 3.35 2.42
N VAL A 133 -11.23 4.47 1.71
CA VAL A 133 -10.68 4.51 0.36
C VAL A 133 -9.24 4.02 0.49
N LEU A 134 -8.97 2.81 0.03
CA LEU A 134 -7.64 2.21 -0.01
C LEU A 134 -6.64 3.19 -0.64
N GLN A 135 -5.86 3.84 0.21
CA GLN A 135 -4.67 4.58 -0.16
C GLN A 135 -3.52 3.57 -0.25
N ASP A 136 -3.55 2.77 -1.32
CA ASP A 136 -2.55 1.75 -1.66
C ASP A 136 -1.33 2.38 -2.37
N ASP A 137 -0.85 3.53 -1.87
CA ASP A 137 0.36 4.19 -2.39
C ASP A 137 1.59 3.94 -1.49
N LYS A 138 1.52 3.00 -0.54
CA LYS A 138 2.72 2.55 0.18
C LYS A 138 3.28 1.29 -0.46
N GLU A 139 3.70 1.48 -1.70
CA GLU A 139 4.87 0.80 -2.26
C GLU A 139 6.01 0.92 -1.25
N GLY A 140 6.39 -0.20 -0.64
CA GLY A 140 7.52 -0.27 0.27
C GLY A 140 8.81 0.07 -0.46
N THR A 141 9.31 1.29 -0.27
CA THR A 141 10.75 1.53 -0.25
C THR A 141 11.32 0.66 0.85
N VAL A 142 11.88 -0.50 0.47
CA VAL A 142 12.77 -1.28 1.31
C VAL A 142 14.00 -0.41 1.58
N GLY A 143 14.03 0.22 2.75
CA GLY A 143 15.25 0.80 3.33
C GLY A 143 15.10 2.17 3.97
N ARG A 144 15.17 2.17 5.32
CA ARG A 144 15.46 3.30 6.24
C ARG A 144 14.25 4.23 6.40
N HIS A 145 13.61 4.31 7.56
CA HIS A 145 14.20 4.90 8.77
C HIS A 145 13.72 4.19 10.04
N ARG A 146 14.65 3.44 10.65
CA ARG A 146 14.59 3.11 12.08
C ARG A 146 14.70 4.41 12.87
N GLY A 147 13.86 4.52 13.90
CA GLY A 147 13.56 5.76 14.59
C GLY A 147 14.76 6.54 15.12
N ARG A 148 14.60 7.86 15.09
CA ARG A 148 15.29 8.77 16.00
C ARG A 148 14.29 9.82 16.47
N LEU A 149 13.85 9.68 17.71
CA LEU A 149 13.18 10.75 18.46
C LEU A 149 14.11 11.97 18.46
N THR A 150 13.77 13.03 17.74
CA THR A 150 14.45 14.32 17.85
C THR A 150 14.09 14.96 19.18
N LYS A 151 14.84 14.57 20.22
CA LYS A 151 14.99 15.32 21.46
C LYS A 151 15.50 16.72 21.11
N LYS A 152 14.67 17.75 21.33
CA LYS A 152 15.09 19.15 21.26
C LYS A 152 16.16 19.38 22.33
N GLN A 153 17.43 19.35 21.96
CA GLN A 153 18.50 19.89 22.77
C GLN A 153 18.64 21.36 22.41
N ASN A 154 17.97 22.23 23.19
CA ASN A 154 18.28 23.64 23.22
C ASN A 154 19.67 23.79 23.85
N ILE A 155 20.69 24.03 23.02
CA ILE A 155 22.05 24.32 23.46
C ILE A 155 22.13 25.83 23.69
N GLN A 156 21.49 26.32 24.76
CA GLN A 156 21.70 27.69 25.22
C GLN A 156 22.70 27.66 26.38
N GLY A 157 23.76 28.43 26.19
CA GLY A 157 24.99 28.40 26.96
C GLY A 157 24.83 28.51 28.48
N LYS A 158 25.80 27.89 29.14
CA LYS A 158 26.15 28.03 30.54
C LYS A 158 26.13 29.50 30.95
N LYS A 159 25.22 29.90 31.85
CA LYS A 159 25.40 31.09 32.68
C LYS A 159 25.83 30.62 34.07
N LEU A 160 27.12 30.83 34.30
CA LEU A 160 27.75 30.97 35.61
C LEU A 160 27.15 32.23 36.26
N PHE A 161 27.22 32.34 37.60
CA PHE A 161 26.65 33.43 38.44
C PHE A 161 25.17 33.21 38.78
N ASP A 162 24.84 32.53 39.88
CA ASP A 162 24.95 32.86 41.31
C ASP A 162 23.65 33.49 41.85
N GLU A 163 23.27 32.96 43.00
CA GLU A 163 21.96 32.99 43.62
C GLU A 163 21.86 34.16 44.58
N HIS A 164 21.00 35.15 44.30
CA HIS A 164 20.54 36.08 45.33
C HIS A 164 19.07 36.46 45.16
N ASN A 165 18.26 35.82 46.02
CA ASN A 165 17.27 36.39 46.92
C ASN A 165 16.42 37.61 46.48
N SER A 166 15.12 37.44 46.78
CA SER A 166 14.21 38.45 47.36
C SER A 166 13.14 39.05 46.43
N SER A 167 11.90 38.62 46.70
CA SER A 167 10.69 39.39 47.01
C SER A 167 10.58 40.85 46.52
N GLU A 168 9.35 41.14 46.11
CA GLU A 168 8.59 42.39 46.32
C GLU A 168 8.45 43.33 45.11
N ASP A 169 7.17 43.57 44.81
CA ASP A 169 6.50 44.74 44.25
C ASP A 169 7.09 45.47 43.03
N GLU A 170 6.23 45.73 42.05
CA GLU A 170 5.79 47.10 41.72
C GLU A 170 5.02 47.09 40.39
N GLU A 171 3.87 47.74 40.46
CA GLU A 171 3.01 48.21 39.38
C GLU A 171 3.79 49.14 38.42
N SER A 172 3.52 49.10 37.11
CA SER A 172 3.28 50.34 36.33
C SER A 172 3.03 50.10 34.84
N ILE A 173 1.96 50.77 34.41
CA ILE A 173 1.49 51.08 33.05
C ILE A 173 2.43 52.09 32.37
N SER A 174 2.68 51.94 31.07
CA SER A 174 2.87 53.00 30.05
C SER A 174 3.38 52.29 28.78
N GLY A 175 2.95 52.49 27.53
CA GLY A 175 2.20 53.55 26.88
C GLY A 175 2.71 53.62 25.43
N SER A 176 1.85 54.04 24.51
CA SER A 176 2.15 54.61 23.19
C SER A 176 2.09 53.73 21.93
N ASP A 177 1.21 54.23 21.05
CA ASP A 177 1.07 54.07 19.61
C ASP A 177 2.38 54.07 18.81
N GLN A 178 2.37 53.36 17.66
CA GLN A 178 2.58 54.04 16.37
C GLN A 178 2.18 53.15 15.17
N GLU A 179 1.25 53.72 14.40
CA GLU A 179 0.95 53.44 12.99
C GLU A 179 2.20 53.58 12.11
N ALA A 180 2.33 52.74 11.08
CA ALA A 180 2.99 53.09 9.82
C ALA A 180 2.61 52.06 8.74
N ASP A 181 1.65 52.48 7.92
CA ASP A 181 1.44 52.10 6.53
C ASP A 181 2.74 52.27 5.71
N GLU A 182 2.88 51.48 4.65
CA GLU A 182 3.38 51.89 3.31
C GLU A 182 3.88 50.69 2.47
N GLU A 183 3.15 50.48 1.37
CA GLU A 183 3.62 50.25 -0.01
C GLU A 183 4.36 48.94 -0.33
N LYS A 184 3.71 47.98 -1.02
CA LYS A 184 3.61 47.87 -2.49
C LYS A 184 4.95 47.87 -3.23
N GLN A 185 5.30 46.70 -3.79
CA GLN A 185 5.62 46.43 -5.21
C GLN A 185 6.39 45.11 -5.26
N ASP A 186 5.85 44.08 -5.89
CA ASP A 186 5.82 43.79 -7.33
C ASP A 186 7.04 42.96 -7.75
N ASP A 187 6.79 42.05 -8.69
CA ASP A 187 7.75 41.36 -9.53
C ASP A 187 8.65 40.25 -8.93
N GLU A 188 8.39 39.03 -9.39
CA GLU A 188 9.25 38.26 -10.31
C GLU A 188 9.29 36.74 -10.02
N GLU A 189 8.63 36.03 -10.93
CA GLU A 189 8.74 34.61 -11.21
C GLU A 189 10.16 34.24 -11.66
N VAL A 190 10.92 33.46 -10.87
CA VAL A 190 12.05 32.68 -11.40
C VAL A 190 12.23 31.35 -10.63
N PRO A 191 12.11 30.18 -11.29
CA PRO A 191 12.60 28.92 -10.72
C PRO A 191 14.12 28.80 -10.93
N LEU A 192 14.91 28.89 -9.85
CA LEU A 192 16.35 28.61 -9.90
C LEU A 192 16.61 27.09 -10.05
N ILE A 193 16.46 26.57 -11.27
CA ILE A 193 17.04 25.28 -11.65
C ILE A 193 18.48 25.55 -12.09
N HIS A 194 19.41 25.40 -11.15
CA HIS A 194 20.84 25.41 -11.48
C HIS A 194 21.19 24.16 -12.30
N SER A 195 21.33 24.36 -13.61
CA SER A 195 21.85 23.41 -14.57
C SER A 195 23.29 23.01 -14.21
N PHE A 196 23.50 21.75 -13.80
CA PHE A 196 24.84 21.21 -13.63
C PHE A 196 25.44 20.89 -15.00
N LYS A 197 26.48 21.64 -15.35
CA LYS A 197 27.31 21.45 -16.54
C LYS A 197 27.84 20.01 -16.62
N SER A 198 27.50 19.36 -17.72
CA SER A 198 28.17 18.17 -18.24
C SER A 198 29.65 18.44 -18.49
N SER A 199 30.53 17.62 -17.93
CA SER A 199 31.74 17.15 -18.62
C SER A 199 32.33 15.93 -17.92
N ALA A 200 32.23 14.76 -18.53
CA ALA A 200 33.11 13.64 -18.24
C ALA A 200 33.48 12.96 -19.57
N LYS A 201 34.76 13.08 -19.89
CA LYS A 201 35.42 12.72 -21.14
C LYS A 201 35.56 11.19 -21.19
N LEU A 202 34.76 10.51 -22.01
CA LEU A 202 34.92 9.07 -22.26
C LEU A 202 36.22 8.84 -23.04
N ARG A 203 37.18 8.13 -22.43
CA ARG A 203 38.32 7.56 -23.15
C ARG A 203 37.92 6.22 -23.75
N SER A 204 38.42 6.01 -24.96
CA SER A 204 38.02 5.03 -25.95
C SER A 204 38.88 3.76 -25.91
N LEU A 205 38.22 2.63 -26.21
CA LEU A 205 38.68 1.38 -26.86
C LEU A 205 39.94 0.64 -26.36
N LYS A 206 39.75 -0.65 -26.04
CA LYS A 206 40.23 -1.81 -26.84
C LYS A 206 39.77 -3.13 -26.21
N ILE A 207 38.90 -3.86 -26.91
CA ILE A 207 38.64 -5.29 -26.71
C ILE A 207 39.41 -6.02 -27.79
N SER A 208 40.40 -6.81 -27.40
CA SER A 208 41.12 -7.73 -28.28
C SER A 208 40.26 -8.98 -28.51
N ARG A 209 40.14 -9.37 -29.78
CA ARG A 209 39.42 -10.55 -30.27
C ARG A 209 40.44 -11.65 -30.56
N GLU A 210 40.19 -12.84 -30.02
CA GLU A 210 40.38 -14.18 -30.60
C GLU A 210 41.76 -14.66 -31.07
N SER A 211 42.21 -15.76 -30.47
CA SER A 211 42.73 -16.96 -31.14
C SER A 211 42.50 -18.17 -30.24
#